data_AF-A0A5Y3MSL4-F1
#
_entry.id   AF-A0A5Y3MSL4-F1
#
_cell.length_a   1.000
_cell.length_b   1.000
_cell.length_c   1.000
_cell.angle_alpha   90.00
_cell.angle_beta   90.00
_cell.angle_gamma   90.00
#
_symmetry.space_group_name_H-M   'P 1'
#
loop_
_entity.id
_entity.type
_entity.pdbx_description
1 polymer ?
#
loop_
_entity_poly.entity_id
_entity_poly.type
_entity_poly.pdbx_seq_one_letter_code
_entity_poly.pdbx_strand_id
1 'polypeptide(L)' 'MKAIIIGLMPEDQIRKRMLAIAKGEHAPAAGEPKIWFTSAKAFAQALRNENIALPWQTSEQQDSNP' A
#
# COMPACT_ATOMS: atom_id res chain seq x y z
N MET A 1 3.87 25.05 0.09
CA MET A 1 3.69 23.61 -0.15
C MET A 1 4.00 22.87 1.14
N LYS A 2 3.12 21.97 1.62
CA LYS A 2 3.34 21.23 2.87
C LYS A 2 3.89 19.85 2.52
N ALA A 3 5.06 19.50 3.05
CA ALA A 3 5.66 18.18 2.83
C ALA A 3 4.74 17.10 3.41
N ILE A 4 4.40 16.09 2.60
CA ILE A 4 3.68 14.90 3.07
C ILE A 4 4.73 13.84 3.39
N ILE A 5 4.63 13.27 4.58
CA ILE A 5 5.49 12.16 5.00
C ILE A 5 4.87 10.88 4.48
N ILE A 6 5.63 10.13 3.68
CA ILE A 6 5.23 8.85 3.09
C ILE A 6 6.15 7.76 3.66
N GLY A 7 5.54 6.65 4.09
CA GLY A 7 6.23 5.52 4.67
C GLY A 7 6.38 4.39 3.65
N LEU A 8 7.51 3.70 3.68
CA LEU A 8 7.71 2.44 2.97
C LEU A 8 7.82 1.31 3.98
N MET A 9 7.00 0.28 3.77
CA MET A 9 6.95 -0.87 4.66
C MET A 9 6.38 -2.06 3.89
N PRO A 10 6.91 -3.28 4.05
CA PRO A 10 6.37 -4.46 3.36
C PRO A 10 4.92 -4.73 3.78
N GLU A 11 4.18 -5.41 2.89
CA GLU A 11 2.73 -5.64 3.03
C GLU A 11 2.36 -6.32 4.35
N ASP A 12 3.15 -7.30 4.80
CA ASP A 12 2.88 -8.04 6.03
C ASP A 12 2.87 -7.10 7.26
N GLN A 13 3.77 -6.12 7.28
CA GLN A 13 3.87 -5.14 8.34
C GLN A 13 2.78 -4.08 8.24
N ILE A 14 2.39 -3.67 7.03
CA ILE A 14 1.22 -2.79 6.83
C ILE A 14 -0.04 -3.49 7.33
N ARG A 15 -0.23 -4.78 7.02
CA ARG A 15 -1.36 -5.58 7.51
C ARG A 15 -1.37 -5.67 9.03
N LYS A 16 -0.22 -5.98 9.66
CA LYS A 16 -0.09 -5.99 11.12
C LYS A 16 -0.43 -4.64 11.74
N ARG A 17 0.05 -3.55 11.16
CA ARG A 17 -0.26 -2.17 11.59
C ARG A 17 -1.76 -1.88 11.47
N MET A 18 -2.37 -2.20 10.33
CA MET A 18 -3.82 -2.03 10.13
C MET A 18 -4.64 -2.80 11.17
N LEU A 19 -4.25 -4.04 11.46
CA LEU A 19 -4.88 -4.85 12.49
C LEU A 19 -4.71 -4.25 13.89
N ALA A 20 -3.52 -3.75 14.23
CA ALA A 20 -3.27 -3.08 15.50
C ALA A 20 -4.08 -1.77 15.66
N ILE A 21 -4.23 -1.00 14.57
CA ILE A 21 -5.08 0.20 14.55
C ILE A 21 -6.55 -0.19 14.74
N ALA A 22 -7.03 -1.20 14.00
CA ALA A 22 -8.41 -1.68 14.11
C ALA A 22 -8.73 -2.22 15.51
N LYS A 23 -7.75 -2.82 16.20
CA LYS A 23 -7.86 -3.26 17.59
C LYS A 23 -7.79 -2.12 18.61
N GLY A 24 -7.40 -0.90 18.21
CA GLY A 24 -7.17 0.22 19.11
C GLY A 24 -5.84 0.17 19.87
N GLU A 25 -4.95 -0.78 19.54
CA GLU A 25 -3.61 -0.91 20.15
C GLU A 25 -2.64 0.14 19.62
N HIS A 26 -2.90 0.69 18.43
CA HIS A 26 -2.03 1.67 17.79
C HIS A 26 -2.84 2.86 17.24
N ALA A 27 -2.58 4.05 17.78
CA ALA A 27 -3.15 5.29 17.28
C ALA A 27 -2.10 6.03 16.43
N PRO A 28 -2.36 6.30 15.14
CA PRO A 28 -1.39 6.96 14.28
C PRO A 28 -1.12 8.39 14.76
N ALA A 29 0.15 8.72 15.01
CA ALA A 29 0.54 10.05 15.50
C ALA A 29 0.57 11.09 14.37
N ALA A 30 0.47 12.38 14.71
CA ALA A 30 0.42 13.47 13.72
C ALA A 30 1.68 13.59 12.84
N GLY A 31 2.82 13.04 13.27
CA GLY A 31 4.07 12.99 12.51
C GLY A 31 4.28 11.68 11.74
N GLU A 32 3.38 10.71 11.88
CA GLU A 32 3.50 9.45 11.15
C GLU A 32 2.99 9.56 9.72
N PRO A 33 3.58 8.77 8.79
CA PRO A 33 3.06 8.66 7.45
C PRO A 33 1.60 8.19 7.47
N LYS A 34 0.74 8.95 6.78
CA LYS A 34 -0.66 8.55 6.53
C LYS A 34 -0.77 7.57 5.36
N ILE A 35 0.20 7.65 4.44
CA ILE A 35 0.25 6.84 3.22
C ILE A 35 1.46 5.91 3.34
N TRP A 36 1.19 4.61 3.17
CA TRP A 36 2.19 3.55 3.23
C TRP A 36 2.25 2.81 1.91
N PHE A 37 3.45 2.66 1.35
CA PHE A 37 3.69 1.86 0.15
C PHE A 37 4.42 0.58 0.51
N THR A 38 4.07 -0.50 -0.19
CA THR A 38 4.70 -1.82 -0.05
C THR A 38 6.14 -1.86 -0.56
N SER A 39 6.51 -0.93 -1.46
CA SER A 39 7.86 -0.81 -2.01
C SER A 39 8.11 0.55 -2.67
N ALA A 40 9.39 0.88 -2.87
CA ALA A 40 9.79 2.05 -3.66
C ALA A 40 9.33 1.96 -5.12
N LYS A 41 9.24 0.74 -5.66
CA LYS A 41 8.73 0.48 -7.01
C LYS A 41 7.24 0.83 -7.12
N ALA A 42 6.43 0.48 -6.11
CA ALA A 42 5.02 0.87 -6.07
C ALA A 42 4.86 2.40 -5.95
N PHE A 43 5.71 3.04 -5.15
CA PHE A 43 5.74 4.49 -5.04
C PHE A 43 6.13 5.19 -6.36
N ALA A 44 7.21 4.76 -7.01
CA ALA A 44 7.66 5.31 -8.29
C ALA A 44 6.62 5.12 -9.40
N GLN A 45 5.89 4.00 -9.39
CA GLN A 45 4.77 3.78 -10.30
C GLN A 45 3.62 4.75 -10.04
N ALA A 46 3.27 5.02 -8.78
CA ALA A 46 2.21 5.97 -8.43
C ALA A 46 2.56 7.43 -8.79
N LEU A 47 3.85 7.79 -8.79
CA LEU A 47 4.33 9.11 -9.25
C LEU A 47 4.33 9.23 -10.77
N ARG A 48 4.40 8.11 -11.50
CA ARG A 48 4.19 8.10 -12.94
C ARG A 48 2.68 8.25 -13.15
N ASN A 49 2.24 9.35 -13.73
CA ASN A 49 0.82 9.70 -14.01
C ASN A 49 -0.01 8.64 -14.79
N GLU A 50 0.52 7.45 -15.04
CA GLU A 50 0.00 6.50 -16.02
C GLU A 50 -0.85 5.36 -15.45
N ASN A 51 -1.04 5.19 -14.13
CA ASN A 51 -1.99 4.16 -13.67
C ASN A 51 -2.45 4.31 -12.21
N ILE A 52 -3.67 4.84 -12.03
CA ILE A 52 -4.59 4.33 -11.00
C ILE A 52 -5.54 3.33 -11.70
N ALA A 53 -5.02 2.45 -12.56
CA ALA A 53 -5.77 1.29 -13.02
C ALA A 53 -5.53 0.15 -12.03
N LEU A 54 -6.34 0.22 -10.97
CA LEU A 54 -6.96 -0.93 -10.29
C LEU A 54 -6.43 -2.32 -10.75
N PRO A 55 -5.54 -2.97 -9.98
CA PRO A 55 -5.19 -4.36 -10.23
C PRO A 55 -6.27 -5.27 -9.63
N TRP A 56 -7.39 -5.47 -10.34
CA TRP A 56 -8.30 -6.61 -10.04
C TRP A 56 -8.05 -7.85 -10.91
N GLN A 57 -7.11 -7.82 -11.85
CA GLN A 57 -7.00 -8.91 -12.81
C GLN A 57 -5.69 -9.69 -12.63
N THR A 58 -5.63 -10.53 -11.59
CA THR A 58 -4.73 -11.70 -11.60
C THR A 58 -5.30 -12.83 -10.74
N SER A 59 -6.49 -13.31 -11.10
CA SER A 59 -6.94 -14.65 -10.67
C SER A 59 -8.00 -15.20 -11.61
N GLU A 60 -7.78 -15.17 -12.92
CA GLU A 60 -8.71 -15.88 -13.83
C GLU A 60 -8.07 -16.56 -15.04
N GLN A 61 -6.77 -16.50 -15.27
CA GLN A 61 -6.22 -17.15 -16.47
C GLN A 61 -4.96 -17.93 -16.12
N GLN A 62 -5.14 -19.20 -15.79
CA GLN A 62 -4.42 -20.34 -16.38
C GLN A 62 -4.77 -21.62 -15.58
N ASP A 63 -5.93 -22.19 -15.88
CA ASP A 63 -6.10 -23.65 -15.84
C ASP A 63 -7.23 -24.05 -16.80
N SER A 64 -6.94 -23.91 -18.09
CA SER A 64 -7.68 -24.53 -19.18
C SER A 64 -6.80 -24.51 -20.42
N ASN A 65 -5.87 -25.46 -20.52
CA ASN A 65 -5.65 -26.24 -21.73
C ASN A 65 -4.57 -27.32 -21.48
N PRO A 66 -4.55 -28.43 -22.23
CA PRO A 66 -5.31 -28.73 -23.45
C PRO A 66 -6.39 -29.82 -23.36
#